data_AF-A0A813YT30-F1
#
_entry.id   AF-A0A813YT30-F1
#
_cell.length_a   1.000
_cell.length_b   1.000
_cell.length_c   1.000
_cell.angle_alpha   90.00
_cell.angle_beta   90.00
_cell.angle_gamma   90.00
#
_symmetry.space_group_name_H-M   'P 1'
#
loop_
_entity.id
_entity.type
_entity.pdbx_description
1 polymer ?
#
loop_
_entity_poly.entity_id
_entity_poly.type
_entity_poly.pdbx_seq_one_letter_code
_entity_poly.pdbx_strand_id
1 'polypeptide(L)'
;MASDGSDPYSNSLDRNDTERDLYGVLHISKDADTIAIQQAYRRLTLLYHPDKHTDPRLKQIAMDLFIQVKKAYDIINNPQKRAIYDALGMKGLKEEEWEIISRMKTAREILEEYERLAKEREERRLKQMTNTASSVHSTIDLTDMFNQIQSSNENEEFSPDFKITEFTIEESIDIPITSQDTAMISAVATTRNQHGTGSLTASFRHLLPDLSWFRMDLTCSQRPHLGLRYFRRITQKFHASVATTFSFIGGRRAIATPGFVFSITYQLSHHLTSSLQWKTGRGSFMKGALQYDNQKWAISSAVQLGIVNTFATIDGAYRFPGVCNLRFSLKMFVFGPWIEYGIDRQLTKYTHGSATVAISAKMGVLLRLKFNRGSQVFTIPLPLSKEILPSAIFYATVTPVLAYFILDRFIIQPYIRLEQEREQKRRDDEARENQDERRREAMNAQEVLRSLVEQVKEKEGPQGLLILRAHYGHLTSVMNESSIKMIDVTIPLQTLVKDSTLKIETTVSKSNLTGFYDPCIGDEKSLFIKYSFHSQIHTVTYKDTDPVLLPNRNHLIS
;
A
#
# COMPACT_ATOMS: atom_id res chain seq x y z
N MET A 1 27.79 21.50 28.05
CA MET A 1 27.90 20.37 28.97
C MET A 1 26.50 19.92 29.35
N ALA A 2 25.95 19.01 28.55
CA ALA A 2 24.79 18.19 28.92
C ALA A 2 25.18 16.78 28.48
N SER A 3 25.14 15.85 29.44
CA SER A 3 25.60 14.47 29.33
C SER A 3 24.83 13.72 28.25
N ASP A 4 25.53 13.32 27.19
CA ASP A 4 25.08 12.34 26.21
C ASP A 4 25.09 10.96 26.88
N GLY A 5 23.95 10.60 27.47
CA GLY A 5 23.67 9.27 28.01
C GLY A 5 23.12 8.37 26.91
N SER A 6 23.86 8.19 25.83
CA SER A 6 23.55 7.19 24.82
C SER A 6 23.95 5.81 25.35
N ASP A 7 22.94 4.99 25.67
CA ASP A 7 23.09 3.61 26.10
C ASP A 7 23.80 2.81 24.97
N PRO A 8 24.98 2.20 25.20
CA PRO A 8 25.79 1.55 24.15
C PRO A 8 25.14 0.30 23.52
N TYR A 9 23.89 0.01 23.86
CA TYR A 9 23.09 -1.13 23.44
C TYR A 9 21.94 -0.77 22.47
N SER A 10 21.83 0.50 22.05
CA SER A 10 20.76 0.94 21.15
C SER A 10 20.90 0.44 19.70
N ASN A 11 22.13 0.22 19.23
CA ASN A 11 22.41 -0.11 17.81
C ASN A 11 22.15 -1.58 17.40
N SER A 12 21.78 -2.48 18.32
CA SER A 12 21.48 -3.88 18.03
C SER A 12 19.98 -4.21 17.98
N LEU A 13 19.11 -3.22 18.22
CA LEU A 13 17.65 -3.43 18.34
C LEU A 13 16.90 -3.64 17.02
N ASP A 14 17.53 -3.37 15.87
CA ASP A 14 16.87 -3.37 14.55
C ASP A 14 16.90 -4.71 13.80
N ARG A 15 17.62 -5.73 14.29
CA ARG A 15 17.91 -6.93 13.48
C ARG A 15 16.93 -8.09 13.56
N ASN A 16 15.90 -8.08 14.41
CA ASN A 16 15.03 -9.26 14.61
C ASN A 16 13.58 -8.90 14.95
N ASP A 17 12.84 -8.42 13.94
CA ASP A 17 11.44 -8.01 14.09
C ASP A 17 10.45 -9.07 13.59
N THR A 18 10.85 -10.35 13.65
CA THR A 18 10.04 -11.50 13.25
C THR A 18 9.34 -12.14 14.46
N GLU A 19 8.05 -11.81 14.60
CA GLU A 19 6.95 -12.74 14.88
C GLU A 19 6.99 -13.68 16.11
N ARG A 20 7.95 -13.60 17.04
CA ARG A 20 7.82 -14.31 18.31
C ARG A 20 6.80 -13.63 19.20
N ASP A 21 5.88 -14.42 19.73
CA ASP A 21 4.90 -13.94 20.69
C ASP A 21 5.62 -13.50 21.98
N LEU A 22 5.42 -12.24 22.38
CA LEU A 22 6.10 -11.63 23.51
C LEU A 22 5.75 -12.33 24.83
N TYR A 23 4.52 -12.85 24.95
CA TYR A 23 4.10 -13.64 26.11
C TYR A 23 4.86 -14.99 26.15
N GLY A 24 5.09 -15.56 24.96
CA GLY A 24 5.91 -16.76 24.77
C GLY A 24 7.37 -16.54 25.16
N VAL A 25 7.95 -15.37 24.88
CA VAL A 25 9.33 -15.02 25.30
C VAL A 25 9.45 -14.91 26.82
N LEU A 26 8.44 -14.35 27.50
CA LEU A 26 8.43 -14.22 28.96
C LEU A 26 7.96 -15.48 29.70
N HIS A 27 7.47 -16.50 28.98
CA HIS A 27 6.92 -17.76 29.51
C HIS A 27 5.70 -17.54 30.41
N ILE A 28 4.83 -16.58 30.06
CA ILE A 28 3.64 -16.21 30.83
C ILE A 28 2.35 -16.39 30.00
N SER A 29 1.21 -16.46 30.68
CA SER A 29 -0.11 -16.39 30.03
C SER A 29 -0.41 -14.97 29.53
N LYS A 30 -1.26 -14.87 28.50
CA LYS A 30 -1.87 -13.60 28.07
C LYS A 30 -2.68 -12.92 29.18
N ASP A 31 -3.18 -13.68 30.15
CA ASP A 31 -3.94 -13.15 31.29
C ASP A 31 -3.07 -12.85 32.52
N ALA A 32 -1.74 -12.87 32.38
CA ALA A 32 -0.84 -12.68 33.50
C ALA A 32 -0.92 -11.26 34.10
N ASP A 33 -0.94 -11.22 35.44
CA ASP A 33 -0.87 -10.00 36.24
C ASP A 33 0.52 -9.34 36.16
N THR A 34 0.58 -8.03 36.47
CA THR A 34 1.82 -7.25 36.48
C THR A 34 2.89 -7.83 37.40
N ILE A 35 2.49 -8.45 38.52
CA ILE A 35 3.39 -9.13 39.46
C ILE A 35 4.06 -10.34 38.77
N ALA A 36 3.29 -11.16 38.07
CA ALA A 36 3.80 -12.32 37.35
C ALA A 36 4.74 -11.90 36.22
N ILE A 37 4.41 -10.82 35.49
CA ILE A 37 5.26 -10.24 34.45
C ILE A 37 6.63 -9.81 35.00
N GLN A 38 6.65 -9.10 36.14
CA GLN A 38 7.89 -8.64 36.77
C GLN A 38 8.74 -9.80 37.31
N GLN A 39 8.10 -10.81 37.91
CA GLN A 39 8.79 -11.99 38.40
C GLN A 39 9.43 -12.79 37.26
N ALA A 40 8.70 -12.98 36.15
CA ALA A 40 9.20 -13.65 34.96
C ALA A 40 10.39 -12.90 34.35
N TYR A 41 10.29 -11.58 34.21
CA TYR A 41 11.39 -10.74 33.71
C TYR A 41 12.65 -10.87 34.57
N ARG A 42 12.53 -10.70 35.90
CA ARG A 42 13.68 -10.84 36.82
C ARG A 42 14.36 -12.20 36.68
N ARG A 43 13.57 -13.27 36.55
CA ARG A 43 14.08 -14.64 36.38
C ARG A 43 14.87 -14.80 35.09
N LEU A 44 14.31 -14.38 33.96
CA LEU A 44 14.91 -14.54 32.63
C LEU A 44 16.14 -13.63 32.44
N THR A 45 16.11 -12.41 32.96
CA THR A 45 17.25 -11.48 32.97
C THR A 45 18.44 -12.04 33.74
N LEU A 46 18.22 -12.71 34.87
CA LEU A 46 19.29 -13.42 35.60
C LEU A 46 19.82 -14.64 34.85
N LEU A 47 18.98 -15.28 34.02
CA LEU A 47 19.36 -16.47 33.25
C LEU A 47 20.24 -16.09 32.05
N TYR A 48 19.87 -15.05 31.32
CA TYR A 48 20.53 -14.61 30.08
C TYR A 48 21.53 -13.46 30.27
N HIS A 49 21.97 -13.18 31.51
CA HIS A 49 22.90 -12.08 31.76
C HIS A 49 24.27 -12.36 31.10
N PRO A 50 24.83 -11.44 30.29
CA PRO A 50 26.05 -11.67 29.53
C PRO A 50 27.28 -11.98 30.42
N ASP A 51 27.31 -11.48 31.66
CA ASP A 51 28.42 -11.73 32.60
C ASP A 51 28.51 -13.16 33.11
N LYS A 52 27.47 -13.98 32.93
CA LYS A 52 27.51 -15.39 33.32
C LYS A 52 28.21 -16.29 32.32
N HIS A 53 28.57 -15.76 31.14
CA HIS A 53 29.16 -16.51 30.05
C HIS A 53 30.57 -16.00 29.75
N THR A 54 31.55 -16.91 29.84
CA THR A 54 32.97 -16.60 29.61
C THR A 54 33.33 -16.62 28.12
N ASP A 55 32.67 -17.47 27.33
CA ASP A 55 32.93 -17.58 25.90
C ASP A 55 32.36 -16.38 25.11
N PRO A 56 33.15 -15.72 24.23
CA PRO A 56 32.70 -14.56 23.46
C PRO A 56 31.45 -14.83 22.61
N ARG A 57 31.34 -16.03 22.02
CA ARG A 57 30.18 -16.44 21.20
C ARG A 57 28.93 -16.63 22.04
N LEU A 58 29.02 -17.33 23.18
CA LEU A 58 27.88 -17.53 24.08
C LEU A 58 27.43 -16.22 24.72
N LYS A 59 28.37 -15.32 25.01
CA LYS A 59 28.08 -13.98 25.52
C LYS A 59 27.25 -13.14 24.53
N GLN A 60 27.56 -13.22 23.24
CA GLN A 60 26.76 -12.57 22.19
C GLN A 60 25.34 -13.15 22.10
N ILE A 61 25.20 -14.47 22.08
CA ILE A 61 23.87 -15.10 22.02
C ILE A 61 23.04 -14.78 23.29
N ALA A 62 23.66 -14.81 24.47
CA ALA A 62 23.01 -14.42 25.72
C ALA A 62 22.58 -12.95 25.70
N MET A 63 23.41 -12.07 25.11
CA MET A 63 23.07 -10.66 24.93
C MET A 63 21.83 -10.47 24.05
N ASP A 64 21.75 -11.18 22.92
CA ASP A 64 20.59 -11.09 22.02
C ASP A 64 19.31 -11.55 22.72
N LEU A 65 19.36 -12.66 23.47
CA LEU A 65 18.23 -13.16 24.27
C LEU A 65 17.85 -12.18 25.39
N PHE A 66 18.82 -11.56 26.06
CA PHE A 66 18.59 -10.55 27.07
C PHE A 66 17.84 -9.34 26.50
N ILE A 67 18.25 -8.86 25.32
CA ILE A 67 17.59 -7.76 24.62
C ILE A 67 16.15 -8.15 24.25
N GLN A 68 15.93 -9.36 23.75
CA GLN A 68 14.58 -9.85 23.42
C GLN A 68 13.66 -9.89 24.66
N VAL A 69 14.15 -10.40 25.79
CA VAL A 69 13.42 -10.45 27.07
C VAL A 69 13.11 -9.05 27.58
N LYS A 70 14.07 -8.12 27.52
CA LYS A 70 13.86 -6.71 27.89
C LYS A 70 12.81 -6.05 27.02
N LYS A 71 12.89 -6.22 25.69
CA LYS A 71 11.90 -5.69 24.73
C LYS A 71 10.50 -6.23 25.02
N ALA A 72 10.37 -7.54 25.26
CA ALA A 72 9.09 -8.16 25.61
C ALA A 72 8.49 -7.59 26.90
N TYR A 73 9.32 -7.42 27.94
CA TYR A 73 8.91 -6.79 29.19
C TYR A 73 8.46 -5.34 28.99
N ASP A 74 9.23 -4.53 28.26
CA ASP A 74 8.93 -3.10 28.06
C ASP A 74 7.59 -2.87 27.31
N ILE A 75 7.22 -3.80 26.42
CA ILE A 75 5.96 -3.78 25.68
C ILE A 75 4.80 -4.31 26.55
N ILE A 76 4.94 -5.49 27.16
CA ILE A 76 3.85 -6.13 27.91
C ILE A 76 3.56 -5.40 29.24
N ASN A 77 4.58 -4.87 29.90
CA ASN A 77 4.42 -4.18 31.18
C ASN A 77 3.70 -2.83 31.02
N ASN A 78 3.75 -2.20 29.85
CA ASN A 78 3.01 -0.97 29.57
C ASN A 78 1.58 -1.31 29.10
N PRO A 79 0.52 -0.90 29.83
CA PRO A 79 -0.85 -1.24 29.48
C PRO A 79 -1.28 -0.79 28.08
N GLN A 80 -0.77 0.35 27.59
CA GLN A 80 -1.11 0.86 26.26
C GLN A 80 -0.44 0.05 25.16
N LYS A 81 0.85 -0.25 25.31
CA LYS A 81 1.60 -1.08 24.34
C LYS A 81 1.08 -2.52 24.33
N ARG A 82 0.73 -3.07 25.48
CA ARG A 82 0.07 -4.38 25.61
C ARG A 82 -1.25 -4.43 24.86
N ALA A 83 -2.12 -3.43 25.02
CA ALA A 83 -3.39 -3.37 24.32
C ALA A 83 -3.24 -3.31 22.79
N ILE A 84 -2.26 -2.54 22.29
CA ILE A 84 -1.95 -2.47 20.85
C ILE A 84 -1.39 -3.80 20.36
N TYR A 85 -0.48 -4.41 21.12
CA TYR A 85 0.09 -5.71 20.80
C TYR A 85 -0.98 -6.81 20.75
N ASP A 86 -1.90 -6.81 21.71
CA ASP A 86 -3.01 -7.78 21.76
C ASP A 86 -3.97 -7.62 20.58
N ALA A 87 -4.12 -6.40 20.03
CA ALA A 87 -4.99 -6.10 18.90
C ALA A 87 -4.33 -6.31 17.52
N LEU A 88 -3.07 -5.88 17.35
CA LEU A 88 -2.39 -5.78 16.05
C LEU A 88 -1.08 -6.60 15.96
N GLY A 89 -0.63 -7.20 17.06
CA GLY A 89 0.67 -7.87 17.16
C GLY A 89 1.85 -6.90 17.06
N MET A 90 3.02 -7.42 16.67
CA MET A 90 4.25 -6.61 16.51
C MET A 90 4.12 -5.49 15.47
N LYS A 91 3.22 -5.65 14.49
CA LYS A 91 3.05 -4.68 13.38
C LYS A 91 2.53 -3.33 13.87
N GLY A 92 1.68 -3.30 14.90
CA GLY A 92 1.13 -2.06 15.46
C GLY A 92 2.08 -1.31 16.40
N LEU A 93 3.26 -1.86 16.70
CA LEU A 93 4.23 -1.25 17.62
C LEU A 93 5.33 -0.45 16.93
N LYS A 94 5.39 -0.41 15.60
CA LYS A 94 6.41 0.35 14.85
C LYS A 94 6.21 1.86 15.06
N GLU A 95 7.29 2.58 15.31
CA GLU A 95 7.36 3.87 16.04
C GLU A 95 6.59 5.06 15.43
N GLU A 96 6.12 4.99 14.18
CA GLU A 96 5.44 6.10 13.51
C GLU A 96 3.92 6.20 13.78
N GLU A 97 3.34 5.32 14.60
CA GLU A 97 1.87 5.10 14.63
C GLU A 97 1.18 5.47 15.95
N TRP A 98 1.92 5.95 16.95
CA TRP A 98 1.46 5.96 18.34
C TRP A 98 0.55 7.16 18.68
N GLU A 99 0.71 8.29 17.99
CA GLU A 99 -0.04 9.51 18.28
C GLU A 99 -1.52 9.44 17.86
N ILE A 100 -1.87 8.56 16.91
CA ILE A 100 -3.24 8.46 16.37
C ILE A 100 -4.06 7.42 17.16
N ILE A 101 -3.45 6.28 17.53
CA ILE A 101 -4.13 5.14 18.17
C ILE A 101 -4.35 5.36 19.69
N SER A 102 -3.52 6.18 20.33
CA SER A 102 -3.53 6.38 21.80
C SER A 102 -4.82 7.01 22.37
N ARG A 103 -5.73 7.52 21.52
CA ARG A 103 -6.96 8.20 21.94
C ARG A 103 -8.19 7.30 22.06
N MET A 104 -8.17 6.07 21.54
CA MET A 104 -9.37 5.22 21.46
C MET A 104 -9.24 3.95 22.30
N LYS A 105 -10.25 3.70 23.14
CA LYS A 105 -10.32 2.52 24.01
C LYS A 105 -11.31 1.51 23.39
N THR A 106 -10.89 0.71 22.41
CA THR A 106 -11.45 -0.64 22.06
C THR A 106 -10.58 -1.29 20.97
N ALA A 107 -10.23 -2.59 21.11
CA ALA A 107 -9.36 -3.32 20.16
C ALA A 107 -9.89 -3.38 18.71
N ARG A 108 -11.22 -3.38 18.53
CA ARG A 108 -11.87 -3.43 17.21
C ARG A 108 -11.73 -2.12 16.43
N GLU A 109 -11.85 -0.99 17.11
CA GLU A 109 -11.70 0.34 16.49
C GLU A 109 -10.26 0.59 16.03
N ILE A 110 -9.29 0.12 16.84
CA ILE A 110 -7.86 0.16 16.50
C ILE A 110 -7.58 -0.61 15.19
N LEU A 111 -8.21 -1.78 15.01
CA LEU A 111 -8.04 -2.61 13.83
C LEU A 111 -8.62 -1.95 12.56
N GLU A 112 -9.83 -1.40 12.64
CA GLU A 112 -10.47 -0.72 11.51
C GLU A 112 -9.72 0.55 11.08
N GLU A 113 -9.20 1.32 12.05
CA GLU A 113 -8.41 2.52 11.77
C GLU A 113 -7.03 2.17 11.19
N TYR A 114 -6.39 1.12 11.71
CA TYR A 114 -5.13 0.61 11.15
C TYR A 114 -5.31 0.20 9.68
N GLU A 115 -6.36 -0.56 9.35
CA GLU A 115 -6.65 -0.94 7.96
C GLU A 115 -6.87 0.27 7.05
N ARG A 116 -7.55 1.31 7.55
CA ARG A 116 -7.78 2.55 6.81
C ARG A 116 -6.47 3.30 6.54
N LEU A 117 -5.63 3.48 7.57
CA LEU A 117 -4.34 4.14 7.45
C LEU A 117 -3.37 3.36 6.55
N ALA A 118 -3.38 2.03 6.62
CA ALA A 118 -2.58 1.16 5.77
C ALA A 118 -2.94 1.35 4.27
N LYS A 119 -4.24 1.38 3.93
CA LYS A 119 -4.71 1.66 2.58
C LYS A 119 -4.28 3.06 2.10
N GLU A 120 -4.45 4.08 2.92
CA GLU A 120 -4.02 5.44 2.58
C GLU A 120 -2.50 5.53 2.35
N ARG A 121 -1.69 4.83 3.15
CA ARG A 121 -0.23 4.78 2.95
C ARG A 121 0.17 4.07 1.68
N GLU A 122 -0.46 2.94 1.36
CA GLU A 122 -0.18 2.23 0.11
C GLU A 122 -0.49 3.13 -1.10
N GLU A 123 -1.59 3.87 -1.06
CA GLU A 123 -1.92 4.89 -2.07
C GLU A 123 -0.91 6.05 -2.10
N ARG A 124 -0.49 6.59 -0.94
CA ARG A 124 0.51 7.67 -0.87
C ARG A 124 1.88 7.21 -1.38
N ARG A 125 2.30 6.00 -1.02
CA ARG A 125 3.56 5.39 -1.45
C ARG A 125 3.59 5.24 -2.97
N LEU A 126 2.50 4.75 -3.56
CA LEU A 126 2.35 4.66 -5.03
C LEU A 126 2.43 6.04 -5.70
N LYS A 127 1.84 7.08 -5.10
CA LYS A 127 1.94 8.46 -5.62
C LYS A 127 3.35 9.04 -5.49
N GLN A 128 4.05 8.76 -4.39
CA GLN A 128 5.42 9.25 -4.15
C GLN A 128 6.48 8.52 -4.99
N MET A 129 6.25 7.25 -5.32
CA MET A 129 7.13 6.49 -6.23
C MET A 129 7.20 7.11 -7.64
N THR A 130 6.21 7.92 -8.00
CA THR A 130 6.16 8.63 -9.27
C THR A 130 5.77 10.11 -9.04
N ASN A 131 6.70 10.93 -8.56
CA ASN A 131 6.55 12.41 -8.55
C ASN A 131 6.48 13.02 -9.97
N THR A 132 6.56 12.18 -11.00
CA THR A 132 6.42 12.56 -12.40
C THR A 132 5.03 12.16 -12.90
N ALA A 133 4.28 13.11 -13.44
CA ALA A 133 3.08 12.83 -14.21
C ALA A 133 3.41 12.96 -15.69
N SER A 134 3.07 11.95 -16.48
CA SER A 134 3.30 11.94 -17.92
C SER A 134 1.98 11.68 -18.65
N SER A 135 1.70 12.44 -19.68
CA SER A 135 0.56 12.23 -20.57
C SER A 135 1.03 12.17 -22.00
N VAL A 136 0.66 11.12 -22.73
CA VAL A 136 0.99 10.94 -24.14
C VAL A 136 -0.30 10.86 -24.93
N HIS A 137 -0.46 11.76 -25.89
CA HIS A 137 -1.59 11.82 -26.81
C HIS A 137 -1.11 11.55 -28.23
N SER A 138 -1.62 10.51 -28.88
CA SER A 138 -1.29 10.21 -30.28
C SER A 138 -2.57 10.01 -31.08
N THR A 139 -2.86 10.95 -31.97
CA THR A 139 -4.03 10.90 -32.85
C THR A 139 -3.69 10.17 -34.13
N ILE A 140 -4.37 9.07 -34.39
CA ILE A 140 -4.18 8.24 -35.58
C ILE A 140 -5.44 8.37 -36.43
N ASP A 141 -5.34 9.00 -37.60
CA ASP A 141 -6.47 9.16 -38.51
C ASP A 141 -6.73 7.84 -39.25
N LEU A 142 -7.93 7.29 -39.07
CA LEU A 142 -8.39 6.07 -39.73
C LEU A 142 -9.50 6.34 -40.76
N THR A 143 -9.80 7.61 -41.04
CA THR A 143 -10.92 8.00 -41.92
C THR A 143 -10.80 7.36 -43.31
N ASP A 144 -9.60 7.30 -43.87
CA ASP A 144 -9.35 6.76 -45.20
C ASP A 144 -9.70 5.26 -45.29
N MET A 145 -9.50 4.50 -44.20
CA MET A 145 -9.87 3.08 -44.15
C MET A 145 -11.39 2.87 -44.23
N PHE A 146 -12.18 3.71 -43.55
CA PHE A 146 -13.64 3.57 -43.54
C PHE A 146 -14.30 4.06 -44.83
N ASN A 147 -13.70 5.05 -45.49
CA ASN A 147 -14.17 5.54 -46.79
C ASN A 147 -13.95 4.50 -47.89
N GLN A 148 -12.78 3.83 -47.91
CA GLN A 148 -12.46 2.80 -48.92
C GLN A 148 -13.33 1.54 -48.79
N ILE A 149 -13.78 1.17 -47.58
CA ILE A 149 -14.74 0.08 -47.38
C ILE A 149 -16.07 0.35 -48.12
N GLN A 150 -16.48 1.62 -48.23
CA GLN A 150 -17.72 2.01 -48.91
C GLN A 150 -17.56 2.19 -50.42
N SER A 151 -16.38 2.57 -50.90
CA SER A 151 -16.12 2.85 -52.32
C SER A 151 -15.67 1.63 -53.12
N SER A 152 -16.10 0.41 -52.73
CA SER A 152 -15.70 -0.86 -53.31
C SER A 152 -16.15 -0.99 -54.78
N ASN A 153 -15.43 -0.32 -55.68
CA ASN A 153 -15.23 -0.78 -57.05
C ASN A 153 -14.21 -1.94 -56.97
N GLU A 154 -14.57 -3.07 -57.58
CA GLU A 154 -13.90 -4.38 -57.42
C GLU A 154 -12.42 -4.46 -57.88
N ASN A 155 -11.75 -3.34 -58.21
CA ASN A 155 -10.41 -3.33 -58.81
C ASN A 155 -9.36 -2.46 -58.08
N GLU A 156 -9.66 -1.85 -56.92
CA GLU A 156 -8.65 -1.10 -56.14
C GLU A 156 -8.00 -1.99 -55.06
N GLU A 157 -6.68 -2.15 -55.15
CA GLU A 157 -5.86 -2.86 -54.17
C GLU A 157 -5.92 -2.12 -52.83
N PHE A 158 -6.37 -2.81 -51.77
CA PHE A 158 -6.52 -2.23 -50.43
C PHE A 158 -5.14 -1.80 -49.88
N SER A 159 -4.87 -0.50 -49.94
CA SER A 159 -3.67 0.12 -49.38
C SER A 159 -4.04 1.06 -48.22
N PRO A 160 -4.13 0.55 -46.98
CA PRO A 160 -4.45 1.38 -45.82
C PRO A 160 -3.27 2.32 -45.50
N ASP A 161 -3.50 3.63 -45.55
CA ASP A 161 -2.52 4.62 -45.13
C ASP A 161 -2.84 5.07 -43.69
N PHE A 162 -1.93 4.75 -42.75
CA PHE A 162 -2.06 5.16 -41.36
C PHE A 162 -1.29 6.46 -41.13
N LYS A 163 -2.02 7.55 -40.87
CA LYS A 163 -1.41 8.87 -40.62
C LYS A 163 -1.53 9.28 -39.16
N ILE A 164 -0.39 9.46 -38.50
CA ILE A 164 -0.33 10.15 -37.21
C ILE A 164 -0.47 11.65 -37.48
N THR A 165 -1.61 12.23 -37.10
CA THR A 165 -1.93 13.64 -37.38
C THR A 165 -1.42 14.58 -36.30
N GLU A 166 -1.46 14.11 -35.05
CA GLU A 166 -1.05 14.88 -33.88
C GLU A 166 -0.39 13.95 -32.85
N PHE A 167 0.72 14.41 -32.28
CA PHE A 167 1.41 13.73 -31.20
C PHE A 167 1.80 14.75 -30.14
N THR A 168 1.32 14.57 -28.92
CA THR A 168 1.58 15.45 -27.78
C THR A 168 2.14 14.65 -26.61
N ILE A 169 3.28 15.06 -26.08
CA ILE A 169 3.82 14.58 -24.81
C ILE A 169 3.74 15.72 -23.81
N GLU A 170 3.16 15.45 -22.66
CA GLU A 170 3.15 16.31 -21.48
C GLU A 170 3.91 15.61 -20.36
N GLU A 171 4.91 16.25 -19.80
CA GLU A 171 5.61 15.76 -18.60
C GLU A 171 5.59 16.85 -17.54
N SER A 172 5.37 16.46 -16.29
CA SER A 172 5.46 17.37 -15.16
C SER A 172 6.06 16.68 -13.95
N ILE A 173 6.94 17.39 -13.25
CA ILE A 173 7.61 16.92 -12.04
C ILE A 173 7.35 17.93 -10.94
N ASP A 174 6.80 17.47 -9.82
CA ASP A 174 6.70 18.25 -8.58
C ASP A 174 7.92 17.96 -7.68
N ILE A 175 8.63 19.01 -7.32
CA ILE A 175 9.83 19.00 -6.50
C ILE A 175 9.52 19.72 -5.18
N PRO A 176 9.27 18.99 -4.08
CA PRO A 176 9.11 19.61 -2.77
C PRO A 176 10.47 20.15 -2.30
N ILE A 177 10.58 21.46 -2.12
CA ILE A 177 11.80 22.12 -1.64
C ILE A 177 11.79 22.15 -0.10
N THR A 178 10.64 22.53 0.47
CA THR A 178 10.38 22.55 1.91
C THR A 178 9.00 21.95 2.20
N SER A 179 8.60 21.87 3.47
CA SER A 179 7.23 21.45 3.84
C SER A 179 6.15 22.43 3.34
N GLN A 180 6.53 23.65 2.97
CA GLN A 180 5.63 24.71 2.50
C GLN A 180 5.84 25.06 1.02
N ASP A 181 7.05 24.85 0.49
CA ASP A 181 7.45 25.24 -0.87
C ASP A 181 7.53 24.05 -1.82
N THR A 182 6.92 24.20 -2.99
CA THR A 182 6.99 23.22 -4.07
C THR A 182 7.32 23.92 -5.38
N ALA A 183 8.40 23.50 -6.02
CA ALA A 183 8.66 23.84 -7.40
C ALA A 183 8.05 22.79 -8.32
N MET A 184 7.55 23.20 -9.48
CA MET A 184 7.07 22.29 -10.51
C MET A 184 7.70 22.67 -11.84
N ILE A 185 8.22 21.70 -12.56
CA ILE A 185 8.66 21.87 -13.94
C ILE A 185 7.73 21.02 -14.81
N SER A 186 7.16 21.63 -15.85
CA SER A 186 6.36 20.90 -16.83
C SER A 186 6.74 21.29 -18.25
N ALA A 187 6.80 20.30 -19.12
CA ALA A 187 7.08 20.46 -20.54
C ALA A 187 5.94 19.84 -21.33
N VAL A 188 5.50 20.55 -22.37
CA VAL A 188 4.54 20.04 -23.35
C VAL A 188 5.17 20.18 -24.72
N ALA A 189 5.23 19.10 -25.47
CA ALA A 189 5.70 19.08 -26.85
C ALA A 189 4.61 18.49 -27.73
N THR A 190 4.09 19.27 -28.66
CA THR A 190 3.04 18.89 -29.61
C THR A 190 3.58 18.99 -31.01
N THR A 191 3.42 17.93 -31.80
CA THR A 191 3.66 17.95 -33.25
C THR A 191 2.33 17.73 -33.94
N ARG A 192 1.90 18.68 -34.77
CA ARG A 192 0.67 18.60 -35.54
C ARG A 192 0.94 18.92 -37.00
N ASN A 193 0.59 18.01 -37.91
CA ASN A 193 0.78 18.20 -39.36
C ASN A 193 2.18 18.73 -39.69
N GLN A 194 3.22 18.05 -39.19
CA GLN A 194 4.64 18.36 -39.37
C GLN A 194 5.14 19.66 -38.71
N HIS A 195 4.28 20.41 -38.02
CA HIS A 195 4.68 21.59 -37.24
C HIS A 195 4.77 21.23 -35.76
N GLY A 196 5.97 21.36 -35.20
CA GLY A 196 6.23 21.17 -33.78
C GLY A 196 6.08 22.47 -32.99
N THR A 197 5.37 22.43 -31.87
CA THR A 197 5.32 23.50 -30.87
C THR A 197 5.61 22.92 -29.50
N GLY A 198 6.47 23.59 -28.74
CA GLY A 198 6.76 23.24 -27.36
C GLY A 198 6.45 24.37 -26.40
N SER A 199 6.12 24.02 -25.16
CA SER A 199 6.08 24.94 -24.04
C SER A 199 6.75 24.34 -22.82
N LEU A 200 7.60 25.12 -22.15
CA LEU A 200 8.21 24.78 -20.88
C LEU A 200 7.66 25.74 -19.82
N THR A 201 7.08 25.20 -18.75
CA THR A 201 6.54 25.96 -17.63
C THR A 201 7.28 25.61 -16.35
N ALA A 202 7.88 26.62 -15.72
CA ALA A 202 8.40 26.53 -14.37
C ALA A 202 7.41 27.22 -13.42
N SER A 203 7.01 26.53 -12.36
CA SER A 203 6.10 27.05 -11.35
C SER A 203 6.72 26.99 -9.97
N PHE A 204 6.45 28.00 -9.15
CA PHE A 204 6.77 28.02 -7.74
C PHE A 204 5.47 28.17 -6.94
N ARG A 205 5.23 27.29 -5.97
CA ARG A 205 4.09 27.33 -5.07
C ARG A 205 4.57 27.41 -3.64
N HIS A 206 3.98 28.31 -2.87
CA HIS A 206 4.21 28.45 -1.43
C HIS A 206 2.88 28.33 -0.68
N LEU A 207 2.88 27.47 0.34
CA LEU A 207 1.75 27.21 1.23
C LEU A 207 1.85 28.09 2.48
N LEU A 208 0.82 28.89 2.72
CA LEU A 208 0.68 29.73 3.90
C LEU A 208 0.08 28.92 5.07
N PRO A 209 0.30 29.33 6.34
CA PRO A 209 -0.17 28.60 7.53
C PRO A 209 -1.69 28.38 7.61
N ASP A 210 -2.48 29.20 6.92
CA ASP A 210 -3.95 29.15 6.89
C ASP A 210 -4.51 28.24 5.78
N LEU A 211 -3.70 27.34 5.21
CA LEU A 211 -4.03 26.50 4.05
C LEU A 211 -4.34 27.29 2.77
N SER A 212 -4.01 28.59 2.72
CA SER A 212 -3.98 29.37 1.48
C SER A 212 -2.65 29.15 0.76
N TRP A 213 -2.61 29.36 -0.55
CA TRP A 213 -1.38 29.22 -1.31
C TRP A 213 -1.30 30.24 -2.42
N PHE A 214 -0.08 30.67 -2.70
CA PHE A 214 0.24 31.43 -3.91
C PHE A 214 1.06 30.57 -4.84
N ARG A 215 0.86 30.79 -6.15
CA ARG A 215 1.61 30.12 -7.21
C ARG A 215 2.02 31.14 -8.26
N MET A 216 3.29 31.09 -8.64
CA MET A 216 3.84 31.84 -9.76
C MET A 216 4.18 30.87 -10.88
N ASP A 217 3.78 31.19 -12.11
CA ASP A 217 3.99 30.38 -13.31
C ASP A 217 4.78 31.19 -14.34
N LEU A 218 5.90 30.65 -14.81
CA LEU A 218 6.72 31.19 -15.88
C LEU A 218 6.70 30.21 -17.04
N THR A 219 6.00 30.56 -18.10
CA THR A 219 5.88 29.71 -19.28
C THR A 219 6.65 30.29 -20.45
N CYS A 220 7.62 29.54 -20.94
CA CYS A 220 8.32 29.78 -22.20
C CYS A 220 7.63 28.98 -23.31
N SER A 221 7.10 29.68 -24.32
CA SER A 221 6.49 29.07 -25.51
C SER A 221 6.53 30.11 -26.63
N GLN A 222 5.86 29.84 -27.77
CA GLN A 222 5.67 30.85 -28.83
C GLN A 222 5.09 32.17 -28.30
N ARG A 223 4.32 32.14 -27.21
CA ARG A 223 3.91 33.32 -26.45
C ARG A 223 4.28 33.15 -24.98
N PRO A 224 5.40 33.74 -24.54
CA PRO A 224 5.76 33.73 -23.12
C PRO A 224 4.63 34.32 -22.29
N HIS A 225 4.35 33.71 -21.13
CA HIS A 225 3.40 34.29 -20.19
C HIS A 225 3.83 34.10 -18.74
N LEU A 226 3.54 35.12 -17.94
CA LEU A 226 3.71 35.14 -16.49
C LEU A 226 2.33 35.01 -15.85
N GLY A 227 2.14 33.98 -15.03
CA GLY A 227 0.95 33.75 -14.25
C GLY A 227 1.21 33.97 -12.76
N LEU A 228 0.27 34.62 -12.08
CA LEU A 228 0.20 34.68 -10.63
C LEU A 228 -1.17 34.16 -10.22
N ARG A 229 -1.23 33.22 -9.29
CA ARG A 229 -2.48 32.65 -8.77
C ARG A 229 -2.44 32.66 -7.26
N TYR A 230 -3.49 33.18 -6.65
CA TYR A 230 -3.72 33.15 -5.22
C TYR A 230 -5.00 32.35 -4.95
N PHE A 231 -4.90 31.39 -4.04
CA PHE A 231 -6.03 30.58 -3.59
C PHE A 231 -6.22 30.78 -2.11
N ARG A 232 -7.47 30.98 -1.68
CA ARG A 232 -7.83 31.08 -0.28
C ARG A 232 -9.07 30.27 0.04
N ARG A 233 -8.98 29.48 1.11
CA ARG A 233 -10.13 28.87 1.76
C ARG A 233 -10.74 29.89 2.72
N ILE A 234 -11.89 30.46 2.36
CA ILE A 234 -12.54 31.51 3.14
C ILE A 234 -13.40 30.90 4.25
N THR A 235 -14.13 29.82 3.95
CA THR A 235 -14.78 28.95 4.95
C THR A 235 -14.51 27.49 4.62
N GLN A 236 -14.92 26.56 5.48
CA GLN A 236 -14.75 25.13 5.20
C GLN A 236 -15.43 24.67 3.90
N LYS A 237 -16.49 25.37 3.48
CA LYS A 237 -17.30 25.06 2.29
C LYS A 237 -17.10 26.05 1.13
N PHE A 238 -16.42 27.17 1.35
CA PHE A 238 -16.29 28.26 0.37
C PHE A 238 -14.83 28.54 0.04
N HIS A 239 -14.46 28.29 -1.22
CA HIS A 239 -13.11 28.45 -1.74
C HIS A 239 -13.11 29.51 -2.84
N ALA A 240 -12.13 30.40 -2.82
CA ALA A 240 -11.95 31.42 -3.84
C ALA A 240 -10.52 31.35 -4.39
N SER A 241 -10.39 31.59 -5.70
CA SER A 241 -9.09 31.78 -6.33
C SER A 241 -9.14 32.94 -7.31
N VAL A 242 -8.04 33.69 -7.34
CA VAL A 242 -7.81 34.80 -8.25
C VAL A 242 -6.51 34.52 -8.98
N ALA A 243 -6.52 34.62 -10.29
CA ALA A 243 -5.32 34.52 -11.10
C ALA A 243 -5.22 35.68 -12.07
N THR A 244 -4.01 36.18 -12.24
CA THR A 244 -3.65 37.18 -13.25
C THR A 244 -2.60 36.57 -14.16
N THR A 245 -2.76 36.72 -15.47
CA THR A 245 -1.82 36.21 -16.46
C THR A 245 -1.45 37.31 -17.43
N PHE A 246 -0.17 37.56 -17.61
CA PHE A 246 0.37 38.48 -18.61
C PHE A 246 0.95 37.66 -19.75
N SER A 247 0.38 37.75 -20.95
CA SER A 247 0.95 37.11 -22.13
C SER A 247 1.61 38.12 -23.05
N PHE A 248 2.83 37.82 -23.47
CA PHE A 248 3.69 38.70 -24.25
C PHE A 248 3.68 38.25 -25.72
N ILE A 249 3.35 39.18 -26.62
CA ILE A 249 3.37 38.93 -28.07
C ILE A 249 4.69 39.49 -28.63
N GLY A 250 5.47 38.64 -29.30
CA GLY A 250 6.73 39.03 -29.94
C GLY A 250 6.50 39.88 -31.20
N GLY A 251 7.20 41.01 -31.27
CA GLY A 251 7.17 42.00 -32.36
C GLY A 251 8.08 43.20 -32.04
N ARG A 252 8.14 44.24 -32.91
CA ARG A 252 8.99 45.45 -32.69
C ARG A 252 8.67 46.23 -31.41
N ARG A 253 7.50 46.02 -30.79
CA ARG A 253 7.14 46.47 -29.44
C ARG A 253 6.49 45.29 -28.73
N ALA A 254 7.01 44.89 -27.57
CA ALA A 254 6.40 43.84 -26.76
C ALA A 254 5.08 44.37 -26.16
N ILE A 255 3.95 43.83 -26.61
CA ILE A 255 2.63 44.17 -26.07
C ILE A 255 2.25 43.09 -25.04
N ALA A 256 2.13 43.50 -23.79
CA ALA A 256 1.62 42.65 -22.72
C ALA A 256 0.09 42.69 -22.74
N THR A 257 -0.54 41.52 -22.83
CA THR A 257 -2.00 41.39 -22.74
C THR A 257 -2.36 40.80 -21.38
N PRO A 258 -3.03 41.56 -20.49
CA PRO A 258 -3.46 41.05 -19.21
C PRO A 258 -4.70 40.17 -19.37
N GLY A 259 -4.79 39.13 -18.57
CA GLY A 259 -5.99 38.33 -18.37
C GLY A 259 -6.21 38.07 -16.89
N PHE A 260 -7.46 38.07 -16.46
CA PHE A 260 -7.83 37.77 -15.09
C PHE A 260 -8.77 36.58 -15.07
N VAL A 261 -8.57 35.68 -14.11
CA VAL A 261 -9.46 34.55 -13.85
C VAL A 261 -9.86 34.61 -12.40
N PHE A 262 -11.16 34.76 -12.18
CA PHE A 262 -11.77 34.65 -10.87
C PHE A 262 -12.54 33.35 -10.80
N SER A 263 -12.34 32.56 -9.74
CA SER A 263 -13.10 31.33 -9.53
C SER A 263 -13.59 31.24 -8.10
N ILE A 264 -14.88 30.98 -7.95
CA ILE A 264 -15.51 30.64 -6.69
C ILE A 264 -15.96 29.18 -6.75
N THR A 265 -15.77 28.46 -5.66
CA THR A 265 -16.34 27.12 -5.47
C THR A 265 -17.05 27.09 -4.12
N TYR A 266 -18.29 26.61 -4.11
CA TYR A 266 -19.09 26.46 -2.90
C TYR A 266 -19.61 25.04 -2.79
N GLN A 267 -19.36 24.40 -1.65
CA GLN A 267 -19.88 23.08 -1.33
C GLN A 267 -21.27 23.23 -0.72
N LEU A 268 -22.33 23.04 -1.53
CA LEU A 268 -23.73 23.15 -1.08
C LEU A 268 -24.09 22.01 -0.13
N SER A 269 -23.62 20.80 -0.39
CA SER A 269 -23.83 19.62 0.46
C SER A 269 -22.63 18.67 0.40
N HIS A 270 -22.65 17.57 1.15
CA HIS A 270 -21.58 16.55 1.11
C HIS A 270 -21.36 15.96 -0.29
N HIS A 271 -22.40 15.98 -1.14
CA HIS A 271 -22.37 15.41 -2.48
C HIS A 271 -22.45 16.45 -3.60
N LEU A 272 -22.87 17.69 -3.31
CA LEU A 272 -23.10 18.72 -4.32
C LEU A 272 -22.14 19.90 -4.15
N THR A 273 -21.36 20.17 -5.19
CA THR A 273 -20.44 21.29 -5.29
C THR A 273 -20.81 22.18 -6.47
N SER A 274 -20.92 23.49 -6.25
CA SER A 274 -21.05 24.47 -7.32
C SER A 274 -19.74 25.20 -7.55
N SER A 275 -19.49 25.59 -8.79
CA SER A 275 -18.38 26.47 -9.13
C SER A 275 -18.82 27.53 -10.13
N LEU A 276 -18.28 28.73 -9.95
CA LEU A 276 -18.45 29.85 -10.86
C LEU A 276 -17.07 30.37 -11.23
N GLN A 277 -16.78 30.41 -12.53
CA GLN A 277 -15.52 30.92 -13.05
C GLN A 277 -15.79 32.07 -14.01
N TRP A 278 -15.06 33.16 -13.86
CA TRP A 278 -15.10 34.29 -14.76
C TRP A 278 -13.69 34.60 -15.25
N LYS A 279 -13.49 34.47 -16.56
CA LYS A 279 -12.25 34.82 -17.24
C LYS A 279 -12.46 36.10 -18.04
N THR A 280 -11.59 37.08 -17.82
CA THR A 280 -11.51 38.32 -18.59
C THR A 280 -10.17 38.40 -19.33
N GLY A 281 -10.16 39.02 -20.51
CA GLY A 281 -9.00 39.09 -21.40
C GLY A 281 -9.23 38.31 -22.70
N ARG A 282 -8.20 37.62 -23.20
CA ARG A 282 -8.34 36.83 -24.43
C ARG A 282 -9.16 35.56 -24.17
N GLY A 283 -10.25 35.40 -24.91
CA GLY A 283 -11.18 34.29 -24.73
C GLY A 283 -12.00 34.42 -23.44
N SER A 284 -12.49 35.62 -23.14
CA SER A 284 -13.38 35.87 -22.00
C SER A 284 -14.59 34.94 -22.00
N PHE A 285 -14.89 34.37 -20.83
CA PHE A 285 -16.08 33.58 -20.62
C PHE A 285 -16.50 33.61 -19.15
N MET A 286 -17.77 33.31 -18.91
CA MET A 286 -18.32 32.99 -17.60
C MET A 286 -18.80 31.55 -17.64
N LYS A 287 -18.35 30.72 -16.69
CA LYS A 287 -18.71 29.30 -16.58
C LYS A 287 -19.33 29.03 -15.22
N GLY A 288 -20.59 28.64 -15.20
CA GLY A 288 -21.23 28.05 -14.03
C GLY A 288 -21.22 26.53 -14.16
N ALA A 289 -20.89 25.81 -13.08
CA ALA A 289 -20.96 24.36 -13.07
C ALA A 289 -21.47 23.82 -11.73
N LEU A 290 -22.21 22.71 -11.81
CA LEU A 290 -22.71 21.94 -10.68
C LEU A 290 -22.17 20.51 -10.80
N GLN A 291 -21.61 20.00 -9.72
CA GLN A 291 -21.06 18.65 -9.64
C GLN A 291 -21.73 17.92 -8.48
N TYR A 292 -22.43 16.83 -8.79
CA TYR A 292 -23.01 15.90 -7.86
C TYR A 292 -22.20 14.59 -7.89
N ASP A 293 -21.58 14.21 -6.77
CA ASP A 293 -20.81 12.98 -6.67
C ASP A 293 -21.24 12.16 -5.45
N ASN A 294 -21.62 10.92 -5.69
CA ASN A 294 -21.99 9.92 -4.69
C ASN A 294 -21.38 8.56 -5.08
N GLN A 295 -21.56 7.53 -4.24
CA GLN A 295 -20.94 6.22 -4.46
C GLN A 295 -21.30 5.59 -5.82
N LYS A 296 -22.55 5.76 -6.29
CA LYS A 296 -23.04 5.18 -7.55
C LYS A 296 -23.02 6.14 -8.74
N TRP A 297 -23.22 7.43 -8.51
CA TRP A 297 -23.43 8.41 -9.57
C TRP A 297 -22.44 9.56 -9.42
N ALA A 298 -21.80 9.92 -10.52
CA ALA A 298 -21.10 11.19 -10.65
C ALA A 298 -21.71 11.94 -11.83
N ILE A 299 -22.41 13.03 -11.54
CA ILE A 299 -23.10 13.87 -12.53
C ILE A 299 -22.49 15.26 -12.45
N SER A 300 -22.10 15.83 -13.58
CA SER A 300 -21.70 17.23 -13.67
C SER A 300 -22.44 17.93 -14.79
N SER A 301 -22.98 19.11 -14.49
CA SER A 301 -23.55 20.02 -15.49
C SER A 301 -22.77 21.33 -15.51
N ALA A 302 -22.54 21.88 -16.69
CA ALA A 302 -21.86 23.15 -16.82
C ALA A 302 -22.47 23.98 -17.95
N VAL A 303 -22.54 25.29 -17.75
CA VAL A 303 -22.92 26.26 -18.78
C VAL A 303 -21.79 27.27 -18.87
N GLN A 304 -21.21 27.39 -20.05
CA GLN A 304 -20.19 28.38 -20.36
C GLN A 304 -20.76 29.38 -21.37
N LEU A 305 -20.73 30.66 -21.03
CA LEU A 305 -21.10 31.78 -21.87
C LEU A 305 -19.84 32.56 -22.23
N GLY A 306 -19.48 32.61 -23.50
CA GLY A 306 -18.30 33.32 -23.96
C GLY A 306 -18.42 33.70 -25.43
N ILE A 307 -17.75 34.78 -25.84
CA ILE A 307 -17.89 35.39 -27.17
C ILE A 307 -17.60 34.38 -28.30
N VAL A 308 -16.61 33.50 -28.09
CA VAL A 308 -16.19 32.48 -29.08
C VAL A 308 -16.58 31.06 -28.65
N ASN A 309 -16.86 30.85 -27.36
CA ASN A 309 -16.91 29.52 -26.77
C ASN A 309 -18.10 29.40 -25.79
N THR A 310 -19.31 29.37 -26.36
CA THR A 310 -20.57 29.16 -25.64
C THR A 310 -21.05 27.72 -25.80
N PHE A 311 -21.25 27.02 -24.68
CA PHE A 311 -21.73 25.65 -24.66
C PHE A 311 -22.38 25.28 -23.33
N ALA A 312 -23.25 24.27 -23.36
CA ALA A 312 -23.77 23.60 -22.18
C ALA A 312 -23.33 22.14 -22.18
N THR A 313 -22.91 21.59 -21.04
CA THR A 313 -22.54 20.17 -20.89
C THR A 313 -23.33 19.51 -19.79
N ILE A 314 -23.69 18.26 -20.02
CA ILE A 314 -24.21 17.33 -19.02
C ILE A 314 -23.38 16.06 -19.15
N ASP A 315 -22.61 15.75 -18.12
CA ASP A 315 -21.79 14.56 -18.02
C ASP A 315 -22.34 13.69 -16.90
N GLY A 316 -22.52 12.40 -17.15
CA GLY A 316 -23.00 11.41 -16.20
C GLY A 316 -22.11 10.18 -16.23
N ALA A 317 -21.69 9.73 -15.06
CA ALA A 317 -20.99 8.47 -14.90
C ALA A 317 -21.70 7.60 -13.86
N TYR A 318 -22.05 6.39 -14.25
CA TYR A 318 -22.60 5.37 -13.37
C TYR A 318 -21.50 4.38 -12.99
N ARG A 319 -21.21 4.27 -11.70
CA ARG A 319 -20.16 3.39 -11.17
C ARG A 319 -20.77 2.03 -10.81
N PHE A 320 -20.41 0.97 -11.52
CA PHE A 320 -20.66 -0.41 -11.09
C PHE A 320 -19.50 -0.86 -10.20
N PRO A 321 -19.71 -1.03 -8.88
CA PRO A 321 -18.63 -1.41 -7.96
C PRO A 321 -17.94 -2.69 -8.41
N GLY A 322 -16.62 -2.63 -8.61
CA GLY A 322 -15.80 -3.79 -8.99
C GLY A 322 -15.89 -4.25 -10.45
N VAL A 323 -16.69 -3.61 -11.30
CA VAL A 323 -16.87 -4.03 -12.70
C VAL A 323 -16.40 -2.98 -13.70
N CYS A 324 -17.12 -1.86 -13.81
CA CYS A 324 -16.79 -0.77 -14.74
C CYS A 324 -17.59 0.50 -14.41
N ASN A 325 -17.21 1.62 -15.00
CA ASN A 325 -17.94 2.87 -14.96
C ASN A 325 -18.50 3.15 -16.37
N LEU A 326 -19.82 3.25 -16.49
CA LEU A 326 -20.46 3.75 -17.70
C LEU A 326 -20.40 5.26 -17.72
N ARG A 327 -19.99 5.84 -18.84
CA ARG A 327 -19.92 7.29 -19.05
C ARG A 327 -20.84 7.72 -20.18
N PHE A 328 -21.51 8.83 -19.96
CA PHE A 328 -22.34 9.52 -20.92
C PHE A 328 -22.05 11.01 -20.83
N SER A 329 -21.91 11.69 -21.96
CA SER A 329 -21.70 13.13 -22.04
C SER A 329 -22.52 13.70 -23.18
N LEU A 330 -23.25 14.78 -22.90
CA LEU A 330 -23.94 15.58 -23.89
C LEU A 330 -23.39 17.00 -23.80
N LYS A 331 -22.69 17.45 -24.85
CA LYS A 331 -22.22 18.83 -24.97
C LYS A 331 -22.98 19.50 -26.10
N MET A 332 -23.74 20.54 -25.76
CA MET A 332 -24.49 21.36 -26.71
C MET A 332 -23.67 22.60 -27.01
N PHE A 333 -23.18 22.71 -28.24
CA PHE A 333 -22.54 23.91 -28.76
C PHE A 333 -23.55 24.71 -29.61
N VAL A 334 -23.23 25.98 -29.87
CA VAL A 334 -23.98 26.79 -30.86
C VAL A 334 -24.00 26.11 -32.24
N PHE A 335 -22.97 25.33 -32.57
CA PHE A 335 -22.82 24.63 -33.84
C PHE A 335 -23.36 23.19 -33.84
N GLY A 336 -24.12 22.80 -32.81
CA GLY A 336 -24.79 21.51 -32.73
C GLY A 336 -24.36 20.63 -31.55
N PRO A 337 -25.00 19.45 -31.43
CA PRO A 337 -24.75 18.52 -30.35
C PRO A 337 -23.43 17.74 -30.55
N TRP A 338 -22.83 17.39 -29.43
CA TRP A 338 -21.69 16.50 -29.30
C TRP A 338 -22.05 15.47 -28.23
N ILE A 339 -22.19 14.22 -28.64
CA ILE A 339 -22.62 13.12 -27.79
C ILE A 339 -21.43 12.21 -27.58
N GLU A 340 -21.09 11.90 -26.33
CA GLU A 340 -20.10 10.87 -26.00
C GLU A 340 -20.73 9.80 -25.11
N TYR A 341 -20.37 8.56 -25.36
CA TYR A 341 -20.67 7.45 -24.45
C TYR A 341 -19.48 6.50 -24.41
N GLY A 342 -19.30 5.82 -23.29
CA GLY A 342 -18.13 4.97 -23.13
C GLY A 342 -18.12 4.17 -21.86
N ILE A 343 -17.09 3.34 -21.75
CA ILE A 343 -16.84 2.47 -20.61
C ILE A 343 -15.44 2.76 -20.10
N ASP A 344 -15.30 2.84 -18.78
CA ASP A 344 -14.03 2.89 -18.07
C ASP A 344 -13.93 1.70 -17.13
N ARG A 345 -12.84 0.95 -17.18
CA ARG A 345 -12.68 -0.32 -16.45
C ARG A 345 -11.27 -0.44 -15.90
N GLN A 346 -11.17 -0.90 -14.65
CA GLN A 346 -9.89 -1.30 -14.08
C GLN A 346 -9.46 -2.64 -14.69
N LEU A 347 -8.31 -2.64 -15.38
CA LEU A 347 -7.78 -3.81 -16.09
C LEU A 347 -6.86 -4.64 -15.18
N THR A 348 -6.01 -3.97 -14.38
CA THR A 348 -5.13 -4.59 -13.38
C THR A 348 -5.09 -3.73 -12.10
N LYS A 349 -4.37 -4.16 -11.05
CA LYS A 349 -4.24 -3.37 -9.79
C LYS A 349 -3.80 -1.92 -10.05
N TYR A 350 -2.96 -1.69 -11.07
CA TYR A 350 -2.36 -0.39 -11.37
C TYR A 350 -2.77 0.22 -12.71
N THR A 351 -3.60 -0.47 -13.52
CA THR A 351 -3.94 -0.04 -14.88
C THR A 351 -5.45 0.10 -15.06
N HIS A 352 -5.88 1.25 -15.54
CA HIS A 352 -7.27 1.55 -15.92
C HIS A 352 -7.34 1.78 -17.43
N GLY A 353 -8.29 1.13 -18.10
CA GLY A 353 -8.54 1.29 -19.53
C GLY A 353 -9.93 1.84 -19.77
N SER A 354 -10.05 2.75 -20.74
CA SER A 354 -11.33 3.33 -21.12
C SER A 354 -11.46 3.48 -22.62
N ALA A 355 -12.67 3.27 -23.11
CA ALA A 355 -13.05 3.44 -24.50
C ALA A 355 -14.29 4.34 -24.56
N THR A 356 -14.19 5.44 -25.30
CA THR A 356 -15.27 6.42 -25.45
C THR A 356 -15.52 6.69 -26.92
N VAL A 357 -16.75 6.55 -27.37
CA VAL A 357 -17.21 6.93 -28.70
C VAL A 357 -17.80 8.32 -28.61
N ALA A 358 -17.34 9.23 -29.47
CA ALA A 358 -17.85 10.59 -29.60
C ALA A 358 -18.45 10.77 -30.99
N ILE A 359 -19.64 11.37 -31.04
CA ILE A 359 -20.41 11.61 -32.26
C ILE A 359 -20.75 13.10 -32.32
N SER A 360 -20.40 13.75 -33.42
CA SER A 360 -20.77 15.16 -33.65
C SER A 360 -20.92 15.44 -35.14
N ALA A 361 -21.78 16.39 -35.49
CA ALA A 361 -21.99 16.78 -36.89
C ALA A 361 -20.73 17.37 -37.55
N LYS A 362 -19.82 17.95 -36.76
CA LYS A 362 -18.61 18.61 -37.27
C LYS A 362 -17.38 17.69 -37.35
N MET A 363 -17.26 16.73 -36.44
CA MET A 363 -16.11 15.81 -36.39
C MET A 363 -16.45 14.36 -36.78
N GLY A 364 -17.71 14.08 -37.11
CA GLY A 364 -18.20 12.74 -37.45
C GLY A 364 -18.13 11.79 -36.25
N VAL A 365 -17.48 10.64 -36.43
CA VAL A 365 -17.36 9.58 -35.42
C VAL A 365 -15.90 9.43 -34.98
N LEU A 366 -15.67 9.55 -33.68
CA LEU A 366 -14.35 9.46 -33.05
C LEU A 366 -14.35 8.40 -31.95
N LEU A 367 -13.46 7.41 -32.05
CA LEU A 367 -13.18 6.49 -30.95
C LEU A 367 -11.97 7.01 -30.15
N ARG A 368 -12.11 7.16 -28.84
CA ARG A 368 -11.05 7.59 -27.94
C ARG A 368 -10.70 6.45 -27.00
N LEU A 369 -9.51 5.89 -27.14
CA LEU A 369 -8.95 4.90 -26.22
C LEU A 369 -8.04 5.61 -25.21
N LYS A 370 -8.21 5.35 -23.93
CA LYS A 370 -7.37 5.93 -22.87
C LYS A 370 -6.93 4.86 -21.89
N PHE A 371 -5.63 4.78 -21.66
CA PHE A 371 -4.98 3.86 -20.74
C PHE A 371 -4.24 4.66 -19.67
N ASN A 372 -4.54 4.40 -18.41
CA ASN A 372 -3.89 5.04 -17.26
C ASN A 372 -3.12 3.98 -16.48
N ARG A 373 -1.81 4.13 -16.33
CA ARG A 373 -0.94 3.23 -15.57
C ARG A 373 -0.10 4.05 -14.59
N GLY A 374 -0.42 3.97 -13.30
CA GLY A 374 0.22 4.80 -12.28
C GLY A 374 0.01 6.30 -12.54
N SER A 375 1.10 7.03 -12.75
CA SER A 375 1.09 8.47 -13.09
C SER A 375 1.15 8.75 -14.60
N GLN A 376 1.14 7.72 -15.44
CA GLN A 376 1.23 7.82 -16.90
C GLN A 376 -0.14 7.64 -17.55
N VAL A 377 -0.52 8.57 -18.43
CA VAL A 377 -1.79 8.56 -19.15
C VAL A 377 -1.53 8.53 -20.65
N PHE A 378 -1.93 7.45 -21.32
CA PHE A 378 -1.89 7.33 -22.77
C PHE A 378 -3.29 7.53 -23.34
N THR A 379 -3.46 8.45 -24.29
CA THR A 379 -4.73 8.67 -24.98
C THR A 379 -4.53 8.60 -26.48
N ILE A 380 -5.32 7.77 -27.14
CA ILE A 380 -5.26 7.53 -28.59
C ILE A 380 -6.64 7.86 -29.19
N PRO A 381 -6.84 9.07 -29.71
CA PRO A 381 -8.00 9.40 -30.52
C PRO A 381 -7.87 8.79 -31.92
N LEU A 382 -8.94 8.12 -32.36
CA LEU A 382 -9.07 7.41 -33.63
C LEU A 382 -10.28 7.98 -34.39
N PRO A 383 -10.13 9.06 -35.17
CA PRO A 383 -11.18 9.54 -36.07
C PRO A 383 -11.49 8.44 -37.08
N LEU A 384 -12.75 7.98 -37.12
CA LEU A 384 -13.18 6.88 -37.99
C LEU A 384 -13.91 7.40 -39.23
N SER A 385 -14.69 8.47 -39.09
CA SER A 385 -15.42 9.08 -40.21
C SER A 385 -15.62 10.58 -39.99
N LYS A 386 -15.62 11.36 -41.08
CA LYS A 386 -15.92 12.80 -41.05
C LYS A 386 -17.42 13.09 -40.99
N GLU A 387 -18.24 12.13 -41.41
CA GLU A 387 -19.70 12.15 -41.37
C GLU A 387 -20.23 11.18 -40.31
N ILE A 388 -21.49 11.32 -39.93
CA ILE A 388 -22.14 10.42 -38.97
C ILE A 388 -22.59 9.15 -39.70
N LEU A 389 -21.69 8.16 -39.74
CA LEU A 389 -21.95 6.86 -40.36
C LEU A 389 -22.35 5.80 -39.32
N PRO A 390 -23.50 5.12 -39.47
CA PRO A 390 -23.91 4.05 -38.56
C PRO A 390 -22.89 2.90 -38.46
N SER A 391 -22.23 2.56 -39.57
CA SER A 391 -21.17 1.54 -39.59
C SER A 391 -19.97 1.93 -38.73
N ALA A 392 -19.51 3.19 -38.83
CA ALA A 392 -18.42 3.69 -38.00
C ALA A 392 -18.78 3.66 -36.51
N ILE A 393 -20.03 3.99 -36.14
CA ILE A 393 -20.53 3.89 -34.76
C ILE A 393 -20.53 2.43 -34.28
N PHE A 394 -21.01 1.50 -35.12
CA PHE A 394 -20.99 0.07 -34.80
C PHE A 394 -19.57 -0.46 -34.54
N TYR A 395 -18.61 -0.16 -35.41
CA TYR A 395 -17.23 -0.60 -35.20
C TYR A 395 -16.55 0.13 -34.03
N ALA A 396 -16.85 1.42 -33.81
CA ALA A 396 -16.35 2.16 -32.65
C ALA A 396 -16.78 1.55 -31.32
N THR A 397 -17.93 0.86 -31.29
CA THR A 397 -18.48 0.27 -30.07
C THR A 397 -18.11 -1.19 -29.89
N VAL A 398 -18.26 -1.99 -30.94
CA VAL A 398 -18.07 -3.44 -30.85
C VAL A 398 -16.59 -3.80 -30.82
N THR A 399 -15.75 -3.13 -31.61
CA THR A 399 -14.33 -3.48 -31.74
C THR A 399 -13.56 -3.34 -30.42
N PRO A 400 -13.67 -2.26 -29.63
CA PRO A 400 -12.96 -2.17 -28.34
C PRO A 400 -13.42 -3.22 -27.32
N VAL A 401 -14.71 -3.57 -27.33
CA VAL A 401 -15.26 -4.58 -26.41
C VAL A 401 -14.74 -5.97 -26.79
N LEU A 402 -14.79 -6.32 -28.07
CA LEU A 402 -14.27 -7.60 -28.56
C LEU A 402 -12.75 -7.70 -28.37
N ALA A 403 -12.02 -6.63 -28.70
CA ALA A 403 -10.58 -6.55 -28.46
C ALA A 403 -10.23 -6.71 -26.98
N TYR A 404 -11.01 -6.12 -26.07
CA TYR A 404 -10.85 -6.33 -24.63
C TYR A 404 -11.00 -7.81 -24.24
N PHE A 405 -12.04 -8.52 -24.71
CA PHE A 405 -12.20 -9.94 -24.38
C PHE A 405 -11.05 -10.81 -24.88
N ILE A 406 -10.52 -10.50 -26.08
CA ILE A 406 -9.35 -11.19 -26.64
C ILE A 406 -8.11 -10.88 -25.78
N LEU A 407 -7.83 -9.60 -25.51
CA LEU A 407 -6.68 -9.18 -24.69
C LEU A 407 -6.76 -9.73 -23.27
N ASP A 408 -7.96 -9.75 -22.68
CA ASP A 408 -8.19 -10.28 -21.33
C ASP A 408 -7.84 -11.78 -21.30
N ARG A 409 -8.38 -12.55 -22.25
CA ARG A 409 -8.18 -14.00 -22.30
C ARG A 409 -6.75 -14.40 -22.60
N PHE A 410 -6.07 -13.71 -23.52
CA PHE A 410 -4.77 -14.13 -24.05
C PHE A 410 -3.57 -13.40 -23.44
N ILE A 411 -3.74 -12.22 -22.86
CA ILE A 411 -2.61 -11.40 -22.36
C ILE A 411 -2.78 -11.06 -20.88
N ILE A 412 -3.92 -10.50 -20.46
CA ILE A 412 -4.08 -9.97 -19.10
C ILE A 412 -4.18 -11.11 -18.08
N GLN A 413 -5.08 -12.07 -18.29
CA GLN A 413 -5.25 -13.21 -17.39
C GLN A 413 -3.97 -14.06 -17.19
N PRO A 414 -3.22 -14.46 -18.25
CA PRO A 414 -1.99 -15.21 -18.04
C PRO A 414 -0.92 -14.39 -17.31
N TYR A 415 -0.83 -13.07 -17.56
CA TYR A 415 0.09 -12.21 -16.82
C TYR A 415 -0.25 -12.16 -15.32
N ILE A 416 -1.52 -11.99 -14.96
CA ILE A 416 -1.97 -11.95 -13.56
C ILE A 416 -1.67 -13.27 -12.85
N ARG A 417 -1.93 -14.41 -13.48
CA ARG A 417 -1.62 -15.74 -12.90
C ARG A 417 -0.13 -15.90 -12.64
N LEU A 418 0.70 -15.50 -13.60
CA LEU A 418 2.15 -15.58 -13.46
C LEU A 418 2.69 -14.67 -12.34
N GLU A 419 2.07 -13.51 -12.15
CA GLU A 419 2.39 -12.61 -11.03
C GLU A 419 2.00 -13.24 -9.68
N GLN A 420 0.81 -13.83 -9.59
CA GLN A 420 0.35 -14.56 -8.39
C GLN A 420 1.27 -15.74 -8.06
N GLU A 421 1.70 -16.52 -9.07
CA GLU A 421 2.65 -17.61 -8.87
C GLU A 421 4.01 -17.13 -8.37
N ARG A 422 4.51 -16.00 -8.89
CA ARG A 422 5.77 -15.39 -8.42
C ARG A 422 5.65 -14.90 -6.98
N GLU A 423 4.53 -14.26 -6.63
CA GLU A 423 4.28 -13.82 -5.26
C GLU A 423 4.14 -15.02 -4.31
N GLN A 424 3.48 -16.09 -4.74
CA GLN A 424 3.35 -17.31 -3.94
C GLN A 424 4.72 -17.95 -3.70
N LYS A 425 5.54 -18.11 -4.75
CA LYS A 425 6.93 -18.60 -4.61
C LYS A 425 7.74 -17.73 -3.65
N ARG A 426 7.63 -16.41 -3.77
CA ARG A 426 8.33 -15.48 -2.86
C ARG A 426 7.88 -15.68 -1.42
N ARG A 427 6.58 -15.84 -1.16
CA ARG A 427 6.04 -16.14 0.18
C ARG A 427 6.53 -17.49 0.70
N ASP A 428 6.60 -18.50 -0.16
CA ASP A 428 7.08 -19.83 0.21
C ASP A 428 8.58 -19.79 0.54
N ASP A 429 9.37 -19.04 -0.22
CA ASP A 429 10.81 -18.84 0.02
C ASP A 429 11.05 -18.02 1.31
N GLU A 430 10.32 -16.92 1.52
CA GLU A 430 10.33 -16.13 2.76
C GLU A 430 9.94 -16.99 3.98
N ALA A 431 8.93 -17.85 3.85
CA ALA A 431 8.51 -18.75 4.93
C ALA A 431 9.59 -19.78 5.28
N ARG A 432 10.30 -20.31 4.27
CA ARG A 432 11.41 -21.25 4.47
C ARG A 432 12.59 -20.57 5.15
N GLU A 433 12.97 -19.37 4.72
CA GLU A 433 14.05 -18.59 5.33
C GLU A 433 13.75 -18.28 6.80
N ASN A 434 12.53 -17.81 7.10
CA ASN A 434 12.08 -17.55 8.46
C ASN A 434 12.11 -18.83 9.34
N GLN A 435 11.75 -19.99 8.78
CA GLN A 435 11.78 -21.25 9.52
C GLN A 435 13.23 -21.67 9.86
N ASP A 436 14.15 -21.54 8.91
CA ASP A 436 15.56 -21.84 9.11
C ASP A 436 16.22 -20.88 10.12
N GLU A 437 15.85 -19.60 10.10
CA GLU A 437 16.29 -18.62 11.08
C GLU A 437 15.81 -19.00 12.49
N ARG A 438 14.52 -19.28 12.67
CA ARG A 438 13.97 -19.72 13.98
C ARG A 438 14.65 -20.99 14.48
N ARG A 439 14.98 -21.92 13.59
CA ARG A 439 15.73 -23.13 13.95
C ARG A 439 17.13 -22.80 14.47
N ARG A 440 17.87 -21.90 13.81
CA ARG A 440 19.20 -21.46 14.25
C ARG A 440 19.14 -20.75 15.59
N GLU A 441 18.17 -19.87 15.79
CA GLU A 441 17.99 -19.18 17.07
C GLU A 441 17.69 -20.14 18.22
N ALA A 442 16.82 -21.12 18.00
CA ALA A 442 16.52 -22.13 19.01
C ALA A 442 17.77 -22.95 19.37
N MET A 443 18.57 -23.35 18.37
CA MET A 443 19.84 -24.06 18.60
C MET A 443 20.83 -23.22 19.39
N ASN A 444 21.01 -21.95 19.02
CA ASN A 444 21.88 -21.02 19.73
C ASN A 444 21.42 -20.82 21.19
N ALA A 445 20.12 -20.69 21.44
CA ALA A 445 19.58 -20.58 22.78
C ALA A 445 19.81 -21.85 23.62
N GLN A 446 19.66 -23.04 23.02
CA GLN A 446 19.97 -24.29 23.71
C GLN A 446 21.47 -24.41 24.07
N GLU A 447 22.35 -23.90 23.22
CA GLU A 447 23.79 -23.88 23.47
C GLU A 447 24.14 -23.04 24.71
N VAL A 448 23.56 -21.85 24.82
CA VAL A 448 23.71 -20.96 26.00
C VAL A 448 23.15 -21.61 27.27
N LEU A 449 21.99 -22.26 27.17
CA LEU A 449 21.33 -22.89 28.32
C LEU A 449 22.05 -24.15 28.81
N ARG A 450 22.86 -24.80 27.96
CA ARG A 450 23.55 -26.06 28.31
C ARG A 450 24.48 -25.90 29.52
N SER A 451 25.18 -24.78 29.66
CA SER A 451 26.06 -24.53 30.81
C SER A 451 25.30 -24.37 32.13
N LEU A 452 24.01 -24.01 32.08
CA LEU A 452 23.17 -23.78 33.24
C LEU A 452 22.48 -25.06 33.72
N VAL A 453 22.32 -26.05 32.85
CA VAL A 453 21.66 -27.32 33.18
C VAL A 453 22.37 -28.07 34.29
N GLU A 454 23.71 -28.12 34.28
CA GLU A 454 24.48 -28.82 35.31
C GLU A 454 24.26 -28.19 36.69
N GLN A 455 24.29 -26.86 36.77
CA GLN A 455 24.02 -26.13 38.01
C GLN A 455 22.60 -26.35 38.54
N VAL A 456 21.61 -26.48 37.65
CA VAL A 456 20.23 -26.77 38.05
C VAL A 456 20.12 -28.22 38.56
N LYS A 457 20.74 -29.18 37.89
CA LYS A 457 20.75 -30.59 38.32
C LYS A 457 21.40 -30.77 39.70
N GLU A 458 22.51 -30.07 39.95
CA GLU A 458 23.18 -30.11 41.25
C GLU A 458 22.32 -29.52 42.37
N LYS A 459 21.61 -28.41 42.13
CA LYS A 459 20.73 -27.76 43.11
C LYS A 459 19.51 -28.60 43.47
N GLU A 460 18.92 -29.27 42.50
CA GLU A 460 17.74 -30.13 42.70
C GLU A 460 18.11 -31.46 43.37
N GLY A 461 19.35 -31.93 43.18
CA GLY A 461 19.83 -33.20 43.72
C GLY A 461 19.16 -34.42 43.09
N PRO A 462 19.51 -35.64 43.55
CA PRO A 462 19.02 -36.89 42.96
C PRO A 462 17.53 -37.18 43.23
N GLN A 463 16.94 -36.53 44.25
CA GLN A 463 15.53 -36.70 44.60
C GLN A 463 14.61 -35.63 43.96
N GLY A 464 15.18 -34.57 43.41
CA GLY A 464 14.45 -33.50 42.74
C GLY A 464 13.92 -33.88 41.35
N LEU A 465 13.35 -32.90 40.65
CA LEU A 465 12.74 -33.10 39.33
C LEU A 465 13.81 -33.03 38.22
N LEU A 466 14.08 -34.16 37.56
CA LEU A 466 15.08 -34.29 36.50
C LEU A 466 14.43 -34.71 35.18
N ILE A 467 14.54 -33.89 34.14
CA ILE A 467 14.04 -34.19 32.80
C ILE A 467 15.06 -35.06 32.08
N LEU A 468 14.66 -36.28 31.74
CA LEU A 468 15.50 -37.27 31.07
C LEU A 468 15.49 -37.07 29.56
N ARG A 469 14.29 -36.81 28.99
CA ARG A 469 14.11 -36.65 27.55
C ARG A 469 12.84 -35.87 27.26
N ALA A 470 12.91 -34.89 26.37
CA ALA A 470 11.75 -34.16 25.90
C ALA A 470 11.82 -33.86 24.40
N HIS A 471 10.73 -34.14 23.68
CA HIS A 471 10.62 -33.95 22.22
C HIS A 471 9.38 -33.13 21.89
N TYR A 472 9.56 -32.12 21.04
CA TYR A 472 8.47 -31.26 20.58
C TYR A 472 8.34 -31.34 19.07
N GLY A 473 7.12 -31.56 18.57
CA GLY A 473 6.85 -31.68 17.13
C GLY A 473 5.61 -32.52 16.84
N HIS A 474 5.54 -33.10 15.65
CA HIS A 474 4.45 -33.99 15.26
C HIS A 474 4.72 -35.42 15.73
N LEU A 475 4.12 -35.81 16.86
CA LEU A 475 4.31 -37.13 17.47
C LEU A 475 3.23 -38.10 16.97
N THR A 476 3.46 -38.75 15.82
CA THR A 476 2.65 -39.90 15.38
C THR A 476 3.21 -41.20 15.95
N SER A 477 2.33 -42.11 16.38
CA SER A 477 2.69 -43.43 16.95
C SER A 477 3.36 -44.39 15.96
N VAL A 478 3.54 -43.99 14.70
CA VAL A 478 4.14 -44.81 13.64
C VAL A 478 5.59 -44.36 13.44
N MET A 479 6.52 -45.11 14.03
CA MET A 479 7.96 -44.91 13.85
C MET A 479 8.38 -45.23 12.40
N ASN A 480 8.26 -44.24 11.51
CA ASN A 480 9.10 -44.16 10.32
C ASN A 480 10.23 -43.17 10.61
N GLU A 481 11.44 -43.68 10.81
CA GLU A 481 12.61 -42.93 11.26
C GLU A 481 13.11 -41.85 10.26
N SER A 482 12.59 -41.82 9.03
CA SER A 482 13.11 -40.97 7.96
C SER A 482 12.46 -39.57 7.84
N SER A 483 11.43 -39.24 8.62
CA SER A 483 10.78 -37.91 8.55
C SER A 483 10.27 -37.43 9.91
N ILE A 484 11.04 -37.60 10.98
CA ILE A 484 10.63 -37.11 12.30
C ILE A 484 10.94 -35.62 12.39
N LYS A 485 9.96 -34.78 12.04
CA LYS A 485 9.97 -33.33 12.24
C LYS A 485 9.82 -33.01 13.73
N MET A 486 10.87 -33.21 14.52
CA MET A 486 10.85 -32.92 15.95
C MET A 486 12.16 -32.31 16.45
N ILE A 487 12.06 -31.51 17.51
CA ILE A 487 13.17 -30.87 18.19
C ILE A 487 13.33 -31.46 19.59
N ASP A 488 14.56 -31.75 19.99
CA ASP A 488 14.90 -32.07 21.37
C ASP A 488 14.88 -30.80 22.22
N VAL A 489 14.02 -30.77 23.23
CA VAL A 489 13.81 -29.62 24.13
C VAL A 489 14.12 -29.97 25.59
N THR A 490 14.91 -31.01 25.80
CA THR A 490 15.31 -31.47 27.15
C THR A 490 16.08 -30.39 27.91
N ILE A 491 17.04 -29.75 27.25
CA ILE A 491 17.88 -28.67 27.82
C ILE A 491 17.01 -27.49 28.27
N PRO A 492 16.23 -26.83 27.39
CA PRO A 492 15.48 -25.65 27.79
C PRO A 492 14.44 -25.98 28.88
N LEU A 493 13.78 -27.13 28.83
CA LEU A 493 12.84 -27.51 29.89
C LEU A 493 13.53 -27.75 31.24
N GLN A 494 14.71 -28.37 31.26
CA GLN A 494 15.43 -28.61 32.52
C GLN A 494 15.81 -27.29 33.19
N THR A 495 16.17 -26.26 32.41
CA THR A 495 16.50 -24.93 32.97
C THR A 495 15.30 -24.20 33.58
N LEU A 496 14.08 -24.63 33.25
CA LEU A 496 12.85 -24.05 33.78
C LEU A 496 12.38 -24.70 35.09
N VAL A 497 13.00 -25.81 35.51
CA VAL A 497 12.71 -26.47 36.78
C VAL A 497 13.21 -25.60 37.93
N LYS A 498 12.36 -25.41 38.93
CA LYS A 498 12.71 -24.71 40.16
C LYS A 498 11.98 -25.32 41.36
N ASP A 499 12.72 -25.54 42.44
CA ASP A 499 12.20 -26.08 43.70
C ASP A 499 11.45 -27.41 43.45
N SER A 500 12.05 -28.27 42.61
CA SER A 500 11.51 -29.54 42.14
C SER A 500 10.14 -29.47 41.46
N THR A 501 9.78 -28.32 40.89
CA THR A 501 8.55 -28.12 40.12
C THR A 501 8.84 -27.49 38.76
N LEU A 502 8.05 -27.87 37.75
CA LEU A 502 8.05 -27.22 36.44
C LEU A 502 6.64 -26.69 36.18
N LYS A 503 6.53 -25.37 35.98
CA LYS A 503 5.29 -24.69 35.63
C LYS A 503 5.48 -23.88 34.35
N ILE A 504 4.69 -24.22 33.33
CA ILE A 504 4.60 -23.45 32.08
C ILE A 504 3.13 -23.10 31.90
N GLU A 505 2.79 -21.84 32.13
CA GLU A 505 1.40 -21.34 32.12
C GLU A 505 1.02 -20.68 30.79
N THR A 506 1.68 -21.03 29.69
CA THR A 506 1.50 -20.34 28.41
C THR A 506 0.22 -20.78 27.72
N THR A 507 -0.68 -19.83 27.44
CA THR A 507 -1.82 -19.98 26.50
C THR A 507 -1.39 -19.91 25.03
N VAL A 508 -0.13 -19.60 24.80
CA VAL A 508 0.53 -19.47 23.49
C VAL A 508 1.21 -20.79 23.12
N SER A 509 1.38 -21.04 21.82
CA SER A 509 2.17 -22.17 21.31
C SER A 509 3.54 -22.25 21.96
N LYS A 510 3.93 -23.45 22.39
CA LYS A 510 5.23 -23.75 22.99
C LYS A 510 6.40 -23.51 22.03
N SER A 511 6.14 -23.37 20.72
CA SER A 511 7.18 -22.97 19.74
C SER A 511 7.74 -21.57 19.99
N ASN A 512 7.03 -20.73 20.75
CA ASN A 512 7.48 -19.38 21.09
C ASN A 512 8.34 -19.33 22.37
N LEU A 513 8.52 -20.47 23.05
CA LEU A 513 9.43 -20.56 24.20
C LEU A 513 10.89 -20.46 23.73
N THR A 514 11.74 -19.92 24.59
CA THR A 514 13.17 -19.82 24.31
C THR A 514 13.80 -21.21 24.16
N GLY A 515 14.54 -21.44 23.07
CA GLY A 515 15.12 -22.76 22.76
C GLY A 515 14.15 -23.73 22.09
N PHE A 516 12.93 -23.29 21.77
CA PHE A 516 11.96 -24.01 20.95
C PHE A 516 11.84 -23.34 19.57
N TYR A 517 11.47 -24.12 18.56
CA TYR A 517 10.94 -23.62 17.29
C TYR A 517 9.85 -24.57 16.79
N ASP A 518 9.13 -24.19 15.75
CA ASP A 518 8.13 -25.05 15.13
C ASP A 518 8.74 -25.90 13.99
N PRO A 519 8.90 -27.22 14.17
CA PRO A 519 9.38 -28.10 13.10
C PRO A 519 8.29 -28.50 12.09
N CYS A 520 7.00 -28.32 12.41
CA CYS A 520 5.86 -28.79 11.62
C CYS A 520 4.80 -27.69 11.45
N ILE A 521 5.11 -26.64 10.68
CA ILE A 521 4.17 -25.55 10.43
C ILE A 521 2.89 -26.10 9.77
N GLY A 522 1.75 -25.92 10.44
CA GLY A 522 0.43 -26.34 9.95
C GLY A 522 -0.04 -27.72 10.41
N ASP A 523 0.84 -28.54 10.98
CA ASP A 523 0.49 -29.85 11.54
C ASP A 523 0.22 -29.77 13.06
N GLU A 524 -0.46 -30.76 13.63
CA GLU A 524 -0.66 -30.84 15.08
C GLU A 524 0.67 -31.13 15.81
N LYS A 525 0.95 -30.33 16.84
CA LYS A 525 2.20 -30.38 17.63
C LYS A 525 1.91 -30.81 19.05
N SER A 526 2.81 -31.61 19.59
CA SER A 526 2.75 -32.07 20.98
C SER A 526 4.14 -32.12 21.60
N LEU A 527 4.17 -31.98 22.92
CA LEU A 527 5.37 -32.03 23.74
C LEU A 527 5.35 -33.32 24.57
N PHE A 528 6.26 -34.23 24.23
CA PHE A 528 6.54 -35.42 25.02
C PHE A 528 7.60 -35.11 26.08
N ILE A 529 7.36 -35.51 27.33
CA ILE A 529 8.30 -35.33 28.45
C ILE A 529 8.43 -36.64 29.23
N LYS A 530 9.67 -37.10 29.39
CA LYS A 530 10.07 -38.17 30.30
C LYS A 530 10.96 -37.58 31.39
N TYR A 531 10.58 -37.76 32.66
CA TYR A 531 11.28 -37.16 33.80
C TYR A 531 11.38 -38.14 34.98
N SER A 532 12.28 -37.85 35.91
CA SER A 532 12.49 -38.55 37.17
C SER A 532 12.16 -37.62 38.33
N PHE A 533 11.44 -38.12 39.33
CA PHE A 533 11.14 -37.41 40.58
C PHE A 533 11.16 -38.42 41.72
N HIS A 534 11.87 -38.15 42.82
CA HIS A 534 12.05 -39.12 43.91
C HIS A 534 12.52 -40.52 43.43
N SER A 535 13.42 -40.57 42.44
CA SER A 535 13.91 -41.81 41.80
C SER A 535 12.85 -42.64 41.06
N GLN A 536 11.65 -42.10 40.84
CA GLN A 536 10.61 -42.73 40.04
C GLN A 536 10.51 -42.07 38.66
N ILE A 537 10.31 -42.88 37.62
CA ILE A 537 10.24 -42.40 36.24
C ILE A 537 8.78 -42.11 35.88
N HIS A 538 8.57 -40.95 35.27
CA HIS A 538 7.28 -40.50 34.78
C HIS A 538 7.34 -40.18 33.28
N THR A 539 6.22 -40.31 32.58
CA THR A 539 6.07 -39.93 31.16
C THR A 539 4.72 -39.30 30.90
N VAL A 540 4.70 -38.23 30.10
CA VAL A 540 3.49 -37.49 29.73
C VAL A 540 3.64 -36.85 28.36
N THR A 541 2.52 -36.69 27.65
CA THR A 541 2.45 -35.92 26.40
C THR A 541 1.42 -34.81 26.56
N TYR A 542 1.83 -33.57 26.29
CA TYR A 542 0.96 -32.38 26.31
C TYR A 542 0.69 -31.90 24.88
N LYS A 543 -0.48 -31.31 24.63
CA LYS A 543 -0.71 -30.58 23.37
C LYS A 543 0.07 -29.28 23.37
N ASP A 544 0.21 -28.65 22.20
CA ASP A 544 1.00 -27.42 22.02
C ASP A 544 0.61 -26.28 22.97
N THR A 545 -0.68 -26.06 23.24
CA THR A 545 -1.15 -24.93 24.09
C THR A 545 -1.49 -25.30 25.53
N ASP A 546 -1.42 -26.59 25.90
CA ASP A 546 -1.81 -27.03 27.25
C ASP A 546 -0.78 -26.59 28.31
N PRO A 547 -1.20 -26.16 29.51
CA PRO A 547 -0.26 -25.81 30.57
C PRO A 547 0.50 -27.05 31.05
N VAL A 548 1.80 -26.89 31.32
CA VAL A 548 2.66 -27.98 31.82
C VAL A 548 2.86 -27.79 33.32
N LEU A 549 2.46 -28.79 34.10
CA LEU A 549 2.60 -28.83 35.56
C LEU A 549 3.20 -30.17 35.97
N LEU A 550 4.47 -30.15 36.40
CA LEU A 550 5.20 -31.31 36.91
C LEU A 550 5.73 -31.04 38.31
N PRO A 551 5.83 -32.06 39.19
CA PRO A 551 5.48 -33.47 38.97
C PRO A 551 3.99 -33.79 39.22
N ASN A 552 3.44 -34.79 38.52
CA ASN A 552 2.08 -35.32 38.76
C ASN A 552 2.13 -36.85 38.92
N ARG A 553 1.34 -37.38 39.88
CA ARG A 553 1.25 -38.82 40.16
C ARG A 553 0.72 -39.63 38.97
N ASN A 554 -0.16 -39.05 38.16
CA ASN A 554 -0.76 -39.73 37.00
C ASN A 554 0.23 -40.02 35.87
N HIS A 555 1.42 -39.40 35.91
CA HIS A 555 2.45 -39.61 34.90
C HIS A 555 3.39 -40.77 35.26
N LEU A 556 3.22 -41.39 36.43
CA LEU A 556 4.10 -42.46 36.90
C LEU A 556 4.02 -43.64 35.93
N ILE A 557 5.18 -44.11 35.46
CA ILE A 557 5.25 -45.35 34.71
C ILE A 557 5.11 -46.49 35.73
N SER A 558 4.01 -47.24 35.67
CA SER A 558 3.79 -48.42 36.50
C SER A 558 4.79 -49.53 36.20
#